data_AF-A0A923WEJ0-F1
#
_entry.id   AF-A0A923WEJ0-F1
#
_cell.length_a   1.000
_cell.length_b   1.000
_cell.length_c   1.000
_cell.angle_alpha   90.00
_cell.angle_beta   90.00
_cell.angle_gamma   90.00
#
_symmetry.space_group_name_H-M   'P 1'
#
loop_
_entity.id
_entity.type
_entity.pdbx_description
1 polymer ?
#
loop_
_entity_poly.entity_id
_entity_poly.type
_entity_poly.pdbx_seq_one_letter_code
_entity_poly.pdbx_strand_id
1 'polypeptide(L)'
;MRDTPTLADYLADQKTRDAIARQLGIIGEAVNHYRREADSPVLTNMVAIVRFRNLLIHAYDSVNAYDVWAILHRHLPLLRAEADALLQTDDS
;
A
#
# COMPACT_ATOMS: atom_id res chain seq x y z
N MET A 1 18.83 -4.39 -17.23
CA MET A 1 18.20 -5.38 -16.35
C MET A 1 17.78 -4.61 -15.10
N ARG A 2 16.49 -4.46 -14.81
CA ARG A 2 16.07 -3.83 -13.56
C ARG A 2 16.06 -4.94 -12.52
N ASP A 3 17.17 -5.06 -11.79
CA ASP A 3 17.26 -5.97 -10.65
C ASP A 3 16.11 -5.63 -9.70
N THR A 4 15.22 -6.60 -9.48
CA THR A 4 14.22 -6.47 -8.42
C THR A 4 15.00 -6.33 -7.12
N PRO A 5 14.87 -5.21 -6.39
CA PRO A 5 15.64 -5.01 -5.17
C PRO A 5 15.38 -6.18 -4.23
N THR A 6 16.45 -6.79 -3.72
CA THR A 6 16.30 -7.88 -2.77
C THR A 6 15.83 -7.32 -1.43
N LEU A 7 15.29 -8.18 -0.56
CA LEU A 7 14.94 -7.78 0.80
C LEU A 7 16.15 -7.16 1.52
N ALA A 8 17.37 -7.65 1.27
CA ALA A 8 18.59 -7.08 1.83
C ALA A 8 18.85 -5.65 1.35
N ASP A 9 18.67 -5.38 0.05
CA ASP A 9 18.82 -4.04 -0.52
C ASP A 9 17.77 -3.07 0.04
N TYR A 10 16.52 -3.54 0.14
CA TYR A 10 15.43 -2.77 0.76
C TYR A 10 15.70 -2.45 2.24
N LEU A 11 16.29 -3.40 2.99
CA LEU A 11 16.63 -3.19 4.40
C LEU A 11 17.87 -2.30 4.60
N ALA A 12 18.79 -2.28 3.63
CA ALA A 12 19.98 -1.45 3.67
C ALA A 12 19.69 0.01 3.23
N ASP A 13 18.69 0.22 2.38
CA ASP A 13 18.37 1.53 1.83
C ASP A 13 17.21 2.23 2.56
N GLN A 14 17.56 3.04 3.56
CA GLN A 14 16.61 3.88 4.29
C GLN A 14 15.80 4.81 3.38
N LYS A 15 16.40 5.39 2.33
CA LYS A 15 15.69 6.32 1.44
C LYS A 15 14.60 5.60 0.66
N THR A 16 14.88 4.39 0.19
CA THR A 16 13.89 3.54 -0.47
C THR A 16 12.76 3.17 0.49
N ARG A 17 13.07 2.84 1.75
CA ARG A 17 12.03 2.61 2.78
C ARG A 17 11.16 3.83 3.04
N ASP A 18 11.76 5.00 3.22
CA ASP A 18 11.04 6.25 3.45
C ASP A 18 10.12 6.59 2.26
N ALA A 19 10.63 6.43 1.03
CA ALA A 19 9.86 6.66 -0.19
C ALA A 19 8.66 5.70 -0.28
N ILE A 20 8.89 4.40 -0.05
CA ILE A 20 7.86 3.36 -0.05
C ILE A 20 6.80 3.63 1.03
N ALA A 21 7.22 3.94 2.26
CA ALA A 21 6.32 4.27 3.37
C ALA A 21 5.43 5.47 3.02
N ARG A 22 5.99 6.50 2.40
CA ARG A 22 5.24 7.67 1.95
C ARG A 22 4.21 7.31 0.87
N GLN A 23 4.60 6.51 -0.13
CA GLN A 23 3.68 6.05 -1.19
C GLN A 23 2.55 5.20 -0.61
N LEU A 24 2.86 4.28 0.32
CA LEU A 24 1.87 3.46 1.02
C LEU A 24 0.91 4.32 1.86
N GLY A 25 1.41 5.39 2.49
CA GLY A 25 0.59 6.35 3.21
C GLY A 25 -0.43 7.05 2.29
N ILE A 26 0.01 7.50 1.12
CA ILE A 26 -0.85 8.14 0.10
C ILE A 26 -1.92 7.15 -0.39
N ILE A 27 -1.51 5.92 -0.74
CA ILE A 27 -2.44 4.87 -1.18
C ILE A 27 -3.47 4.59 -0.08
N GLY A 28 -3.04 4.46 1.18
CA GLY A 28 -3.94 4.21 2.29
C GLY A 28 -4.94 5.34 2.53
N GLU A 29 -4.53 6.58 2.29
CA GLU A 29 -5.42 7.75 2.37
C GLU A 29 -6.43 7.77 1.22
N ALA A 30 -6.00 7.48 -0.01
CA ALA A 30 -6.88 7.35 -1.16
C ALA A 30 -7.92 6.24 -0.97
N VAL A 31 -7.51 5.08 -0.45
CA VAL A 31 -8.44 3.98 -0.13
C VAL A 31 -9.41 4.39 0.99
N ASN A 32 -8.95 5.11 2.01
CA ASN A 32 -9.82 5.61 3.07
C ASN A 32 -10.86 6.59 2.53
N HIS A 33 -10.47 7.46 1.60
CA HIS A 33 -11.34 8.40 0.93
C HIS A 33 -12.40 7.66 0.10
N TYR A 34 -11.97 6.76 -0.78
CA TYR A 34 -12.87 5.91 -1.57
C TYR A 34 -13.86 5.16 -0.69
N ARG A 35 -13.41 4.55 0.41
CA ARG A 35 -14.27 3.85 1.38
C ARG A 35 -15.36 4.74 1.98
N ARG A 36 -15.10 6.04 2.14
CA ARG A 36 -16.03 7.00 2.76
C ARG A 36 -17.00 7.60 1.76
N GLU A 37 -16.60 7.71 0.49
CA GLU A 37 -17.38 8.41 -0.53
C GLU A 37 -18.13 7.47 -1.48
N ALA A 38 -17.65 6.25 -1.69
CA ALA A 38 -18.35 5.28 -2.52
C ALA A 38 -19.58 4.75 -1.76
N ASP A 39 -20.74 4.76 -2.43
CA ASP A 39 -21.99 4.18 -1.90
C ASP A 39 -21.89 2.67 -1.67
N SER A 40 -21.11 1.97 -2.48
CA SER A 40 -20.84 0.53 -2.35
C SER A 40 -19.37 0.24 -2.69
N PRO A 41 -18.44 0.42 -1.72
CA PRO A 41 -17.02 0.27 -1.98
C PRO A 41 -16.68 -1.23 -2.17
N VAL A 42 -16.11 -1.56 -3.33
CA VAL A 42 -15.83 -2.97 -3.72
C VAL A 42 -14.39 -3.41 -3.49
N LEU A 43 -13.49 -2.51 -3.09
CA LEU A 43 -12.10 -2.85 -2.80
C LEU A 43 -12.00 -3.84 -1.62
N THR A 44 -11.21 -4.90 -1.77
CA THR A 44 -11.00 -5.85 -0.69
C THR A 44 -9.98 -5.29 0.31
N ASN A 45 -10.09 -5.67 1.58
CA ASN A 45 -9.12 -5.34 2.63
C ASN A 45 -8.92 -3.83 2.90
N MET A 46 -9.85 -2.95 2.51
CA MET A 46 -9.76 -1.50 2.76
C MET A 46 -9.45 -1.18 4.23
N VAL A 47 -10.11 -1.87 5.17
CA VAL A 47 -9.88 -1.67 6.62
C VAL A 47 -8.45 -2.02 7.01
N ALA A 48 -7.88 -3.09 6.44
CA ALA A 48 -6.50 -3.49 6.69
C ALA A 48 -5.52 -2.47 6.13
N ILE A 49 -5.79 -1.92 4.93
CA ILE A 49 -4.99 -0.87 4.30
C ILE A 49 -4.97 0.41 5.15
N VAL A 50 -6.14 0.85 5.64
CA VAL A 50 -6.24 2.02 6.53
C VAL A 50 -5.53 1.78 7.86
N ARG A 51 -5.66 0.58 8.45
CA ARG A 51 -4.93 0.21 9.67
C ARG A 51 -3.42 0.20 9.43
N PHE A 52 -2.97 -0.32 8.29
CA PHE A 52 -1.56 -0.35 7.93
C PHE A 52 -1.00 1.06 7.73
N ARG A 53 -1.75 1.99 7.14
CA ARG A 53 -1.39 3.41 7.08
C ARG A 53 -1.24 4.03 8.46
N ASN A 54 -2.14 3.73 9.39
CA ASN A 54 -2.00 4.20 10.78
C ASN A 54 -0.77 3.59 11.46
N LEU A 55 -0.48 2.32 11.21
CA LEU A 55 0.72 1.66 11.72
C LEU A 55 2.00 2.30 11.15
N LEU A 56 2.06 2.57 9.85
CA LEU A 56 3.19 3.25 9.19
C LEU A 56 3.44 4.66 9.75
N ILE A 57 2.40 5.39 10.11
CA ILE A 57 2.53 6.76 10.66
C ILE A 57 2.89 6.74 12.15
N HIS A 58 2.25 5.89 12.95
CA HIS A 58 2.41 5.91 14.41
C HIS A 58 3.57 5.04 14.91
N ALA A 59 3.81 3.93 14.23
CA ALA A 59 4.80 2.95 14.64
C ALA A 59 5.97 2.91 13.66
N TYR A 60 6.25 3.97 12.89
CA TYR A 60 7.36 3.99 11.93
C TYR A 60 8.68 3.47 12.52
N ASP A 61 9.00 3.88 13.76
CA ASP A 61 10.20 3.44 14.49
C ASP A 61 10.14 1.97 14.98
N SER A 62 8.94 1.37 15.04
CA SER A 62 8.70 0.00 15.53
C SER A 62 8.17 -0.95 14.45
N VAL A 63 7.86 -0.44 13.26
CA VAL A 63 7.35 -1.20 12.13
C VAL A 63 8.50 -1.99 11.55
N ASN A 64 8.35 -3.31 11.59
CA ASN A 64 9.33 -4.18 11.01
C ASN A 64 9.28 -4.04 9.48
N ALA A 65 10.39 -3.59 8.89
CA ALA A 65 10.53 -3.47 7.45
C ALA A 65 10.25 -4.80 6.72
N TYR A 66 10.46 -5.95 7.37
CA TYR A 66 10.05 -7.26 6.84
C TYR A 66 8.53 -7.37 6.66
N ASP A 67 7.72 -6.85 7.58
CA ASP A 67 6.26 -6.88 7.47
C ASP A 67 5.77 -5.98 6.34
N VAL A 68 6.38 -4.78 6.20
CA VAL A 68 6.11 -3.87 5.10
C VAL A 68 6.42 -4.53 3.75
N TRP A 69 7.57 -5.20 3.65
CA TRP A 69 7.96 -5.92 2.44
C TRP A 69 6.97 -7.05 2.08
N ALA A 70 6.53 -7.82 3.07
CA ALA A 70 5.54 -8.88 2.88
C ALA A 70 4.20 -8.32 2.38
N ILE A 71 3.76 -7.19 2.93
CA ILE A 71 2.52 -6.52 2.52
C ILE A 71 2.62 -6.01 1.09
N LEU A 72 3.75 -5.39 0.73
CA LEU A 72 4.02 -4.92 -0.63
C LEU A 72 3.93 -6.04 -1.67
N HIS A 73 4.43 -7.23 -1.35
CA HIS A 73 4.45 -8.34 -2.30
C HIS A 73 3.13 -9.12 -2.35
N ARG A 74 2.38 -9.17 -1.24
CA ARG A 74 1.16 -9.98 -1.14
C ARG A 74 -0.12 -9.18 -1.41
N HIS A 75 -0.21 -7.96 -0.90
CA HIS A 75 -1.45 -7.19 -0.89
C HIS A 75 -1.48 -6.06 -1.93
N LEU A 76 -0.33 -5.46 -2.24
CA LEU A 76 -0.26 -4.39 -3.25
C LEU A 76 -0.68 -4.83 -4.66
N PRO A 77 -0.29 -6.03 -5.17
CA PRO A 77 -0.71 -6.46 -6.50
C PRO A 77 -2.23 -6.65 -6.61
N LEU A 78 -2.85 -7.17 -5.54
CA LEU A 78 -4.30 -7.32 -5.48
C LEU A 78 -4.99 -5.95 -5.50
N LEU A 79 -4.57 -5.04 -4.61
CA LEU A 79 -5.12 -3.68 -4.56
C LEU A 79 -4.99 -2.97 -5.91
N ARG A 80 -3.86 -3.14 -6.59
CA ARG A 80 -3.66 -2.57 -7.93
C ARG A 80 -4.64 -3.15 -8.94
N ALA A 81 -4.83 -4.47 -8.97
CA ALA A 81 -5.78 -5.10 -9.88
C ALA A 81 -7.22 -4.64 -9.64
N GLU A 82 -7.62 -4.49 -8.38
CA GLU A 82 -8.95 -3.98 -8.02
C GLU A 82 -9.13 -2.50 -8.39
N ALA A 83 -8.11 -1.67 -8.15
CA ALA A 83 -8.12 -0.27 -8.55
C ALA A 83 -8.16 -0.10 -10.08
N ASP A 84 -7.38 -0.89 -10.81
CA ASP A 84 -7.38 -0.89 -12.28
C ASP A 84 -8.76 -1.32 -12.81
N ALA A 85 -9.39 -2.33 -12.21
CA ALA A 85 -10.74 -2.76 -12.57
C ALA A 85 -11.80 -1.67 -12.34
N LEU A 86 -11.70 -0.95 -11.21
CA LEU A 86 -12.59 0.18 -10.91
C LEU A 86 -12.47 1.31 -11.95
N LEU A 87 -11.25 1.66 -12.32
CA LEU A 87 -10.99 2.70 -13.33
C LEU A 87 -11.49 2.30 -14.72
N GLN A 88 -11.54 1.00 -15.04
CA GLN A 88 -12.11 0.51 -16.30
C GLN A 88 -13.65 0.57 -16.33
N THR A 89 -14.31 0.48 -15.18
CA THR A 89 -15.77 0.58 -15.08
C THR A 89 -16.31 2.01 -15.14
N ASP A 90 -15.50 3.04 -14.85
CA ASP A 90 -15.91 4.44 -14.94
C ASP A 90 -15.82 5.02 -16.37
N ASP A 91 -15.14 4.32 -17.30
CA ASP A 91 -14.95 4.75 -18.71
C ASP A 91 -16.02 4.16 -19.66
N SER A 92 -17.18 3.71 -19.16
CA SER A 92 -18.27 3.12 -19.96
C SER A 92 -19.65 3.70 -19.65
#